data_AF-A0A1I3PHP0-F1
#
_entry.id   AF-A0A1I3PHP0-F1
#
_cell.length_a   1.000
_cell.length_b   1.000
_cell.length_c   1.000
_cell.angle_alpha   90.00
_cell.angle_beta   90.00
_cell.angle_gamma   90.00
#
_symmetry.space_group_name_H-M   'P 1'
#
loop_
_entity.id
_entity.type
_entity.pdbx_description
1 polymer ?
#
loop_
_entity_poly.entity_id
_entity_poly.type
_entity_poly.pdbx_seq_one_letter_code
_entity_poly.pdbx_strand_id
1 'polypeptide(L)'
;MGHDIRAVIGFPEAVQAIVRGAGCPNATALPQGFAIAPLGHDQIDALTKLEPGRHVDGFVHLSDGLKNGILSLIGDASLAYIETNYFGGTGSQGAALLRDGQTVYERSTPVDCAPVSASSPINSVLRDLGVQTSDGDEFDALGLFNFRSLEALGLIEDED
;
A
#
# COMPACT_ATOMS: atom_id res chain seq x y z
N MET A 1 8.93 -18.31 5.24
CA MET A 1 7.90 -17.76 4.34
C MET A 1 7.99 -16.26 4.46
N GLY A 2 8.28 -15.57 3.37
CA GLY A 2 8.31 -14.11 3.33
C GLY A 2 6.89 -13.54 3.35
N HIS A 3 6.76 -12.29 3.78
CA HIS A 3 5.56 -11.49 3.62
C HIS A 3 5.97 -10.22 2.87
N ASP A 4 5.66 -10.20 1.58
CA ASP A 4 5.90 -9.08 0.67
C ASP A 4 4.57 -8.69 0.02
N ILE A 5 4.05 -7.54 0.44
CA ILE A 5 2.87 -6.93 -0.14
C ILE A 5 3.20 -5.50 -0.45
N ARG A 6 2.82 -5.09 -1.65
CA ARG A 6 2.88 -3.71 -2.14
C ARG A 6 1.51 -3.43 -2.71
N ALA A 7 0.79 -2.50 -2.09
CA ALA A 7 -0.63 -2.34 -2.41
C ALA A 7 -1.13 -0.93 -2.09
N VAL A 8 -2.25 -0.59 -2.72
CA VAL A 8 -3.05 0.58 -2.40
C VAL A 8 -4.33 0.19 -1.68
N ILE A 9 -4.71 0.94 -0.66
CA ILE A 9 -5.93 0.75 0.14
C ILE A 9 -6.70 2.06 0.19
N GLY A 10 -8.00 2.03 -0.05
CA GLY A 10 -8.84 3.23 -0.09
C GLY A 10 -10.30 2.92 -0.31
N PHE A 11 -11.11 3.95 -0.52
CA PHE A 11 -12.48 3.74 -0.99
C PHE A 11 -12.49 3.14 -2.41
N PRO A 12 -13.53 2.37 -2.77
CA PRO A 12 -13.52 1.56 -3.99
C PRO A 12 -13.32 2.40 -5.24
N GLU A 13 -13.86 3.62 -5.29
CA GLU A 13 -13.72 4.53 -6.41
C GLU A 13 -12.27 4.94 -6.66
N ALA A 14 -11.53 5.27 -5.58
CA ALA A 14 -10.12 5.68 -5.66
C ALA A 14 -9.24 4.48 -6.06
N VAL A 15 -9.45 3.32 -5.44
CA VAL A 15 -8.70 2.10 -5.76
C VAL A 15 -8.98 1.66 -7.19
N GLN A 16 -10.23 1.76 -7.65
CA GLN A 16 -10.61 1.41 -9.02
C GLN A 16 -9.97 2.32 -10.07
N ALA A 17 -9.71 3.59 -9.75
CA ALA A 17 -8.94 4.49 -10.61
C ALA A 17 -7.49 4.00 -10.78
N ILE A 18 -6.86 3.55 -9.70
CA ILE A 18 -5.52 2.93 -9.76
C ILE A 18 -5.56 1.64 -10.57
N VAL A 19 -6.52 0.75 -10.32
CA VAL A 19 -6.65 -0.51 -11.06
C VAL A 19 -6.70 -0.27 -12.58
N ARG A 20 -7.47 0.74 -13.02
CA ARG A 20 -7.57 1.09 -14.45
C ARG A 20 -6.31 1.76 -14.99
N GLY A 21 -5.70 2.65 -14.21
CA GLY A 21 -4.54 3.42 -14.65
C GLY A 21 -3.25 2.60 -14.68
N ALA A 22 -3.10 1.65 -13.77
CA ALA A 22 -1.91 0.81 -13.63
C ALA A 22 -2.07 -0.59 -14.25
N GLY A 23 -3.28 -0.99 -14.64
CA GLY A 23 -3.55 -2.33 -15.16
C GLY A 23 -3.48 -3.42 -14.09
N CYS A 24 -3.87 -3.11 -12.85
CA CYS A 24 -3.93 -4.10 -11.77
C CYS A 24 -5.03 -5.14 -12.03
N PRO A 25 -5.00 -6.29 -11.32
CA PRO A 25 -6.17 -7.13 -11.13
C PRO A 25 -7.32 -6.35 -10.47
N ASN A 26 -8.53 -6.93 -10.54
CA ASN A 26 -9.70 -6.34 -9.90
C ASN A 26 -9.46 -6.08 -8.41
N ALA A 27 -9.92 -4.92 -7.93
CA ALA A 27 -9.81 -4.57 -6.52
C ALA A 27 -10.52 -5.62 -5.65
N THR A 28 -9.86 -6.03 -4.57
CA THR A 28 -10.45 -6.91 -3.57
C THR A 28 -11.18 -6.06 -2.54
N ALA A 29 -12.45 -6.37 -2.29
CA ALA A 29 -13.25 -5.68 -1.29
C ALA A 29 -12.74 -6.01 0.12
N LEU A 30 -12.62 -4.97 0.95
CA LEU A 30 -12.26 -5.07 2.36
C LEU A 30 -13.46 -4.68 3.24
N PRO A 31 -13.43 -5.01 4.54
CA PRO A 31 -14.41 -4.51 5.50
C PRO A 31 -14.54 -2.99 5.49
N GLN A 32 -15.65 -2.50 6.07
CA GLN A 32 -15.91 -1.06 6.25
C GLN A 32 -15.99 -0.24 4.96
N GLY A 33 -16.20 -0.91 3.81
CA GLY A 33 -16.34 -0.26 2.52
C GLY A 33 -15.01 0.13 1.88
N PHE A 34 -13.88 -0.38 2.38
CA PHE A 34 -12.59 -0.21 1.73
C PHE A 34 -12.36 -1.24 0.61
N ALA A 35 -11.34 -0.99 -0.20
CA ALA A 35 -10.83 -1.95 -1.16
C ALA A 35 -9.29 -1.92 -1.17
N ILE A 36 -8.69 -2.99 -1.68
CA ILE A 36 -7.25 -3.12 -1.87
C ILE A 36 -6.93 -3.55 -3.31
N ALA A 37 -5.87 -3.01 -3.88
CA ALA A 37 -5.31 -3.48 -5.15
C ALA A 37 -3.78 -3.64 -5.05
N PRO A 38 -3.21 -4.75 -5.57
CA PRO A 38 -1.78 -4.97 -5.55
C PRO A 38 -1.07 -4.10 -6.59
N LEU A 39 0.17 -3.71 -6.28
CA LEU A 39 1.08 -3.01 -7.18
C LEU A 39 2.37 -3.83 -7.33
N GLY A 40 2.49 -4.53 -8.45
CA GLY A 40 3.74 -5.18 -8.87
C GLY A 40 4.63 -4.23 -9.65
N HIS A 41 5.74 -4.76 -10.18
CA HIS A 41 6.74 -3.99 -10.94
C HIS A 41 6.10 -3.28 -12.12
N ASP A 42 5.35 -4.00 -12.96
CA ASP A 42 4.67 -3.44 -14.13
C ASP A 42 3.66 -2.35 -13.77
N GLN A 43 2.93 -2.52 -12.67
CA GLN A 43 1.94 -1.53 -12.22
C GLN A 43 2.66 -0.27 -11.71
N ILE A 44 3.76 -0.41 -10.98
CA ILE A 44 4.59 0.70 -10.52
C ILE A 44 5.21 1.42 -11.72
N ASP A 45 5.73 0.69 -12.70
CA ASP A 45 6.29 1.24 -13.93
C ASP A 45 5.25 1.98 -14.76
N ALA A 46 4.03 1.45 -14.86
CA ALA A 46 2.91 2.13 -15.51
C ALA A 46 2.53 3.44 -14.80
N LEU A 47 2.47 3.44 -13.46
CA LEU A 47 2.15 4.62 -12.66
C LEU A 47 3.25 5.68 -12.71
N THR A 48 4.50 5.26 -12.70
CA THR A 48 5.68 6.14 -12.78
C THR A 48 6.02 6.55 -14.21
N LYS A 49 5.42 5.90 -15.21
CA LYS A 49 5.78 6.02 -16.65
C LYS A 49 7.27 5.73 -16.90
N LEU A 50 7.83 4.76 -16.19
CA LEU A 50 9.26 4.42 -16.17
C LEU A 50 10.17 5.56 -15.68
N GLU A 51 9.61 6.55 -14.98
CA GLU A 51 10.33 7.68 -14.39
C GLU A 51 10.09 7.73 -12.87
N PRO A 52 10.63 6.77 -12.09
CA PRO A 52 10.38 6.69 -10.65
C PRO A 52 10.94 7.91 -9.88
N GLY A 53 11.97 8.56 -10.39
CA GLY A 53 12.61 9.69 -9.71
C GLY A 53 13.29 9.25 -8.41
N ARG A 54 13.23 10.09 -7.37
CA ARG A 54 13.87 9.80 -6.08
C ARG A 54 13.00 8.85 -5.25
N HIS A 55 13.61 7.81 -4.70
CA HIS A 55 12.99 6.93 -3.72
C HIS A 55 12.92 7.59 -2.33
N VAL A 56 11.82 7.34 -1.61
CA VAL A 56 11.62 7.82 -0.25
C VAL A 56 12.50 7.01 0.71
N ASP A 57 13.20 7.70 1.61
CA ASP A 57 14.12 7.03 2.54
C ASP A 57 13.36 6.01 3.41
N GLY A 58 13.90 4.78 3.49
CA GLY A 58 13.28 3.67 4.22
C GLY A 58 12.16 2.94 3.47
N PHE A 59 11.87 3.32 2.23
CA PHE A 59 11.00 2.59 1.32
C PHE A 59 11.82 1.90 0.23
N VAL A 60 11.33 0.74 -0.23
CA VAL A 60 11.89 0.01 -1.37
C VAL A 60 11.30 0.55 -2.67
N HIS A 61 9.98 0.72 -2.75
CA HIS A 61 9.31 1.04 -4.01
C HIS A 61 8.70 2.44 -4.05
N LEU A 62 8.36 3.02 -2.89
CA LEU A 62 7.79 4.35 -2.87
C LEU A 62 8.80 5.40 -3.37
N SER A 63 8.41 6.11 -4.40
CA SER A 63 9.21 7.12 -5.07
C SER A 63 8.37 8.36 -5.39
N ASP A 64 9.01 9.48 -5.73
CA ASP A 64 8.31 10.69 -6.13
C ASP A 64 7.43 10.46 -7.36
N GLY A 65 7.92 9.69 -8.34
CA GLY A 65 7.15 9.29 -9.52
C GLY A 65 5.91 8.49 -9.16
N LEU A 66 6.03 7.52 -8.23
CA LEU A 66 4.90 6.69 -7.82
C LEU A 66 3.84 7.51 -7.07
N LYS A 67 4.25 8.38 -6.14
CA LYS A 67 3.34 9.29 -5.43
C LYS A 67 2.59 10.19 -6.40
N ASN A 68 3.29 10.80 -7.35
CA ASN A 68 2.68 11.67 -8.36
C ASN A 68 1.73 10.89 -9.28
N GLY A 69 2.11 9.68 -9.70
CA GLY A 69 1.27 8.78 -10.50
C GLY A 69 -0.05 8.47 -9.80
N ILE A 70 0.00 8.05 -8.53
CA ILE A 70 -1.18 7.79 -7.70
C ILE A 70 -2.05 9.04 -7.57
N LEU A 71 -1.47 10.19 -7.18
CA LEU A 71 -2.21 11.45 -7.00
C LEU A 71 -2.90 11.91 -8.29
N SER A 72 -2.25 11.73 -9.44
CA SER A 72 -2.81 12.11 -10.73
C SER A 72 -4.06 11.31 -11.11
N LEU A 73 -4.20 10.08 -10.59
CA LEU A 73 -5.32 9.19 -10.87
C LEU A 73 -6.45 9.34 -9.85
N ILE A 74 -6.14 9.53 -8.56
CA ILE A 74 -7.17 9.61 -7.51
C ILE A 74 -7.75 11.02 -7.35
N GLY A 75 -7.09 12.05 -7.86
CA GLY A 75 -7.51 13.44 -7.73
C GLY A 75 -7.57 13.87 -6.26
N ASP A 76 -8.75 14.33 -5.82
CA ASP A 76 -8.98 14.76 -4.44
C ASP A 76 -9.31 13.60 -3.48
N ALA A 77 -9.40 12.36 -3.98
CA ALA A 77 -9.70 11.21 -3.12
C ALA A 77 -8.53 10.86 -2.19
N SER A 78 -8.85 10.09 -1.14
CA SER A 78 -7.85 9.59 -0.18
C SER A 78 -7.46 8.15 -0.47
N LEU A 79 -6.17 7.85 -0.33
CA LEU A 79 -5.61 6.53 -0.56
C LEU A 79 -4.37 6.31 0.31
N ALA A 80 -4.22 5.09 0.83
CA ALA A 80 -3.05 4.62 1.52
C ALA A 80 -2.22 3.75 0.60
N TYR A 81 -0.94 4.05 0.45
CA TYR A 81 0.04 3.11 -0.09
C TYR A 81 0.70 2.35 1.06
N ILE A 82 0.85 1.04 0.92
CA ILE A 82 1.56 0.19 1.88
C ILE A 82 2.59 -0.66 1.16
N GLU A 83 3.71 -0.91 1.84
CA GLU A 83 4.67 -1.93 1.47
C GLU A 83 5.18 -2.67 2.70
N THR A 84 5.34 -3.98 2.57
CA THR A 84 5.95 -4.84 3.58
C THR A 84 7.09 -5.61 2.95
N ASN A 85 8.17 -5.79 3.69
CA ASN A 85 9.26 -6.67 3.29
C ASN A 85 9.74 -7.44 4.52
N TYR A 86 9.06 -8.54 4.83
CA TYR A 86 9.41 -9.42 5.94
C TYR A 86 10.00 -10.74 5.43
N PHE A 87 11.20 -11.07 5.88
CA PHE A 87 11.85 -12.36 5.63
C PHE A 87 12.37 -12.95 6.94
N GLY A 88 11.92 -14.17 7.28
CA GLY A 88 12.43 -14.89 8.45
C GLY A 88 12.12 -14.26 9.82
N GLY A 89 11.10 -13.40 9.92
CA GLY A 89 10.74 -12.70 11.16
C GLY A 89 11.44 -11.34 11.35
N THR A 90 12.28 -10.93 10.39
CA THR A 90 12.89 -9.60 10.33
C THR A 90 12.36 -8.89 9.09
N GLY A 91 12.04 -7.61 9.18
CA GLY A 91 11.57 -6.88 8.01
C GLY A 91 11.32 -5.41 8.25
N SER A 92 11.01 -4.71 7.16
CA SER A 92 10.53 -3.34 7.20
C SER A 92 9.06 -3.28 6.75
N GLN A 93 8.41 -2.21 7.15
CA GLN A 93 7.14 -1.80 6.56
C GLN A 93 7.21 -0.31 6.28
N GLY A 94 6.53 0.08 5.20
CA GLY A 94 6.35 1.47 4.79
C GLY A 94 4.89 1.73 4.54
N ALA A 95 4.42 2.92 4.90
CA ALA A 95 3.10 3.39 4.51
C ALA A 95 3.10 4.88 4.23
N ALA A 96 2.30 5.29 3.26
CA ALA A 96 2.09 6.70 2.92
C ALA A 96 0.60 7.00 2.79
N LEU A 97 0.21 8.16 3.31
CA LEU A 97 -1.15 8.69 3.14
C LEU A 97 -1.14 9.75 2.03
N LEU A 98 -1.96 9.52 1.01
CA LEU A 98 -2.19 10.44 -0.09
C LEU A 98 -3.64 10.92 -0.03
N ARG A 99 -3.87 12.23 -0.08
CA ARG A 99 -5.20 12.85 0.06
C ARG A 99 -5.17 14.25 -0.52
N ASP A 100 -6.28 14.71 -1.09
CA ASP A 100 -6.46 16.09 -1.57
C ASP A 100 -5.32 16.54 -2.52
N GLY A 101 -4.96 15.67 -3.47
CA GLY A 101 -3.92 15.96 -4.47
C GLY A 101 -2.49 16.07 -3.95
N GLN A 102 -2.21 15.67 -2.69
CA GLN A 102 -0.88 15.73 -2.09
C GLN A 102 -0.54 14.49 -1.25
N THR A 103 0.75 14.28 -1.02
CA THR A 103 1.21 13.32 -0.01
C THR A 103 1.15 13.99 1.35
N VAL A 104 0.32 13.47 2.26
CA VAL A 104 0.15 14.04 3.61
C VAL A 104 1.36 13.71 4.47
N TYR A 105 1.77 12.43 4.47
CA TYR A 105 3.00 11.97 5.10
C TYR A 105 3.39 10.57 4.61
N GLU A 106 4.67 10.24 4.74
CA GLU A 106 5.22 8.89 4.62
C GLU A 106 5.87 8.45 5.94
N ARG A 107 5.75 7.18 6.30
CA ARG A 107 6.48 6.58 7.43
C ARG A 107 6.97 5.19 7.07
N SER A 108 8.17 4.86 7.51
CA SER A 108 8.74 3.53 7.41
C SER A 108 9.37 3.15 8.74
N THR A 109 9.41 1.84 9.03
CA THR A 109 10.25 1.31 10.11
C THR A 109 11.55 0.79 9.53
N PRO A 110 12.68 0.97 10.25
CA PRO A 110 13.90 0.27 9.89
C PRO A 110 13.70 -1.25 9.94
N VAL A 111 14.56 -1.98 9.23
CA VAL A 111 14.57 -3.44 9.26
C VAL A 111 14.96 -3.90 10.67
N ASP A 112 13.98 -4.37 11.44
CA ASP A 112 14.19 -4.88 12.77
C ASP A 112 13.31 -6.12 13.06
N CYS A 113 13.47 -6.67 14.26
CA CYS A 113 12.65 -7.78 14.76
C CYS A 113 11.58 -7.29 15.74
N ALA A 114 11.26 -5.99 15.76
CA ALA A 114 10.28 -5.46 16.68
C ALA A 114 8.88 -5.94 16.28
N PRO A 115 8.04 -6.32 17.25
CA PRO A 115 6.67 -6.72 16.95
C PRO A 115 5.90 -5.53 16.35
N VAL A 116 5.08 -5.82 15.33
CA VAL A 116 4.15 -4.84 14.77
C VAL A 116 3.23 -4.36 15.90
N SER A 117 3.15 -3.04 16.07
CA SER A 117 2.32 -2.41 17.09
C SER A 117 1.23 -1.54 16.45
N ALA A 118 0.28 -1.06 17.26
CA ALA A 118 -0.72 -0.08 16.83
C ALA A 118 -0.12 1.28 16.40
N SER A 119 1.19 1.50 16.66
CA SER A 119 1.94 2.67 16.19
C SER A 119 2.78 2.37 14.94
N SER A 120 2.59 1.21 14.31
CA SER A 120 3.25 0.87 13.06
C SER A 120 2.84 1.86 11.94
N PRO A 121 3.68 2.09 10.93
CA PRO A 121 3.35 2.95 9.80
C PRO A 121 2.03 2.62 9.15
N ILE A 122 1.77 1.33 8.88
CA ILE A 122 0.54 0.89 8.20
C ILE A 122 -0.69 1.19 9.07
N ASN A 123 -0.68 0.81 10.36
CA ASN A 123 -1.79 1.09 11.26
C ASN A 123 -2.07 2.60 11.41
N SER A 124 -1.01 3.41 11.45
CA SER A 124 -1.13 4.87 11.54
C SER A 124 -1.83 5.45 10.29
N VAL A 125 -1.41 5.04 9.09
CA VAL A 125 -2.01 5.51 7.84
C VAL A 125 -3.45 5.05 7.70
N LEU A 126 -3.76 3.79 8.04
CA LEU A 126 -5.12 3.25 7.99
C LEU A 126 -6.06 3.98 8.96
N ARG A 127 -5.58 4.31 10.16
CA ARG A 127 -6.34 5.13 11.12
C ARG A 127 -6.69 6.49 10.53
N ASP A 128 -5.70 7.18 9.96
CA ASP A 128 -5.91 8.51 9.38
C ASP A 128 -6.71 8.47 8.06
N LEU A 129 -6.71 7.32 7.37
CA LEU A 129 -7.60 7.03 6.25
C LEU A 129 -9.07 6.88 6.68
N GLY A 130 -9.30 6.52 7.95
CA GLY A 130 -10.64 6.42 8.55
C GLY A 130 -11.06 5.01 8.92
N VAL A 131 -10.14 4.04 8.96
CA VAL A 131 -10.44 2.69 9.45
C VAL A 131 -10.83 2.75 10.92
N GLN A 132 -11.95 2.13 11.25
CA GLN A 132 -12.45 2.02 12.61
C GLN A 132 -12.08 0.66 13.19
N THR A 133 -11.68 0.64 14.45
CA THR A 133 -11.46 -0.60 15.20
C THR A 133 -12.12 -0.50 16.57
N SER A 134 -12.78 -1.57 17.00
CA SER A 134 -13.35 -1.70 18.35
C SER A 134 -12.41 -2.45 19.31
N ASP A 135 -11.66 -3.43 18.78
CA ASP A 135 -10.65 -4.23 19.46
C ASP A 135 -9.56 -4.60 18.44
N GLY A 136 -8.29 -4.57 18.84
CA GLY A 136 -7.16 -4.86 17.95
C GLY A 136 -6.59 -3.62 17.25
N ASP A 137 -6.03 -3.79 16.06
CA ASP A 137 -5.44 -2.72 15.24
C ASP A 137 -6.14 -2.57 13.88
N GLU A 138 -5.82 -1.50 13.15
CA GLU A 138 -6.46 -1.18 11.88
C GLU A 138 -6.16 -2.22 10.78
N PHE A 139 -4.98 -2.84 10.83
CA PHE A 139 -4.58 -3.91 9.92
C PHE A 139 -5.47 -5.15 10.08
N ASP A 140 -5.71 -5.57 11.32
CA ASP A 140 -6.61 -6.70 11.64
C ASP A 140 -8.07 -6.35 11.34
N ALA A 141 -8.50 -5.12 11.63
CA ALA A 141 -9.87 -4.66 11.36
C ALA A 141 -10.25 -4.70 9.88
N LEU A 142 -9.27 -4.57 8.98
CA LEU A 142 -9.45 -4.74 7.53
C LEU A 142 -9.18 -6.18 7.03
N GLY A 143 -8.80 -7.10 7.92
CA GLY A 143 -8.52 -8.49 7.57
C GLY A 143 -7.27 -8.65 6.70
N LEU A 144 -6.32 -7.72 6.77
CA LEU A 144 -5.15 -7.71 5.89
C LEU A 144 -4.19 -8.88 6.14
N PHE A 145 -4.29 -9.55 7.29
CA PHE A 145 -3.52 -10.75 7.62
C PHE A 145 -3.78 -11.94 6.67
N ASN A 146 -4.89 -11.89 5.92
CA ASN A 146 -5.25 -12.91 4.93
C ASN A 146 -4.40 -12.81 3.66
N PHE A 147 -3.77 -11.66 3.42
CA PHE A 147 -2.88 -11.45 2.29
C PHE A 147 -1.44 -11.59 2.79
N ARG A 148 -0.63 -12.37 2.08
CA ARG A 148 0.81 -12.55 2.38
C ARG A 148 1.73 -12.34 1.18
N SER A 149 1.15 -12.22 -0.01
CA SER A 149 1.84 -12.03 -1.28
C SER A 149 0.93 -11.27 -2.24
N LEU A 150 1.49 -10.73 -3.32
CA LEU A 150 0.72 -10.13 -4.42
C LEU A 150 -0.18 -11.16 -5.13
N GLU A 151 0.24 -12.44 -5.18
CA GLU A 151 -0.57 -13.53 -5.74
C GLU A 151 -1.86 -13.74 -4.95
N ALA A 152 -1.83 -13.55 -3.62
CA ALA A 152 -3.04 -13.61 -2.79
C ALA A 152 -4.05 -12.51 -3.13
N LEU A 153 -3.59 -11.43 -3.79
CA LEU A 153 -4.40 -10.35 -4.34
C LEU A 153 -4.68 -10.51 -5.85
N GLY A 154 -4.33 -11.67 -6.42
CA GLY A 154 -4.58 -12.02 -7.82
C GLY A 154 -3.55 -11.47 -8.80
N LEU A 155 -2.41 -10.96 -8.35
CA LEU A 155 -1.32 -10.50 -9.20
C LEU A 155 -0.17 -11.53 -9.17
N ILE A 156 0.07 -12.17 -10.31
CA ILE A 156 1.21 -13.06 -10.51
C ILE A 156 2.30 -12.24 -11.20
N GLU A 157 3.45 -12.08 -10.55
CA GLU A 157 4.64 -11.50 -11.16
C GLU A 157 5.47 -12.65 -11.73
N ASP A 158 5.92 -12.52 -12.98
CA ASP A 158 6.91 -13.44 -13.54
C ASP A 158 8.26 -13.13 -12.84
N GLU A 159 8.85 -14.12 -12.16
CA GLU A 159 10.22 -14.03 -11.67
C GLU A 159 11.16 -14.15 -12.89
N ASP A 160 11.62 -13.03 -13.44
CA ASP A 160 12.72 -12.99 -14.42
C ASP A 160 14.08 -13.36 -13.80
#